data_AF-A0A6J8DDK1-F1
#
_entry.id   AF-A0A6J8DDK1-F1
#
_cell.length_a   1.000
_cell.length_b   1.000
_cell.length_c   1.000
_cell.angle_alpha   90.00
_cell.angle_beta   90.00
_cell.angle_gamma   90.00
#
_symmetry.space_group_name_H-M   'P 1'
#
loop_
_entity.id
_entity.type
_entity.pdbx_description
1 polymer ?
#
loop_
_entity_poly.entity_id
_entity_poly.type
_entity_poly.pdbx_seq_one_letter_code
_entity_poly.pdbx_strand_id
1 'polypeptide(L)'
;MPERINFPHYDKSHYRFLHDIESIDLSKLSEKERWRIEHQRLHEKHRGHEAMHAEMVLILIVTLVVAQILLVQWRQRYFKSYQKATLIGMWVIPIGICMKYGWTRFIIIWSIFSVITGYITFRSTRKPLPGNTPRLVYKWFLLIYKVSYFIGILGYMVVMLTLLGLNLLFLIKPQIAMDFGLLCLFYGLYFGVVSRDFAEVCTDSMAAHIGVSFHV
;
A
#
# COMPACT_ATOMS: atom_id res chain seq x y z
N MET A 1 -42.12 14.21 -1.67
CA MET A 1 -41.73 15.64 -1.72
C MET A 1 -40.23 15.65 -2.01
N PRO A 2 -39.75 16.03 -3.21
CA PRO A 2 -38.33 15.96 -3.53
C PRO A 2 -37.58 17.16 -2.94
N GLU A 3 -36.45 16.89 -2.30
CA GLU A 3 -35.52 17.88 -1.77
C GLU A 3 -35.06 18.86 -2.86
N ARG A 4 -35.25 20.15 -2.61
CA ARG A 4 -34.74 21.22 -3.45
C ARG A 4 -33.21 21.26 -3.31
N ILE A 5 -32.51 20.80 -4.32
CA ILE A 5 -31.07 21.00 -4.50
C ILE A 5 -30.81 22.51 -4.44
N ASN A 6 -30.08 22.96 -3.42
CA ASN A 6 -29.79 24.37 -3.18
C ASN A 6 -28.60 24.76 -4.06
N PHE A 7 -28.86 25.16 -5.30
CA PHE A 7 -27.83 25.68 -6.19
C PHE A 7 -27.30 27.01 -5.60
N PRO A 8 -25.97 27.22 -5.59
CA PRO A 8 -25.40 28.50 -5.15
C PRO A 8 -26.07 29.65 -5.92
N HIS A 9 -26.62 30.60 -5.16
CA HIS A 9 -27.41 31.70 -5.69
C HIS A 9 -26.46 32.73 -6.33
N TYR A 10 -26.05 32.49 -7.58
CA TYR A 10 -25.25 33.46 -8.31
C TYR A 10 -26.10 34.70 -8.62
N ASP A 11 -25.48 35.88 -8.52
CA ASP A 11 -26.15 37.15 -8.79
C ASP A 11 -26.62 37.22 -10.27
N LYS A 12 -27.72 37.92 -10.54
CA LYS A 12 -28.28 38.07 -11.89
C LYS A 12 -27.28 38.67 -12.88
N SER A 13 -26.29 39.41 -12.38
CA SER A 13 -25.16 39.92 -13.17
C SER A 13 -24.28 38.82 -13.75
N HIS A 14 -24.08 37.71 -13.04
CA HIS A 14 -23.22 36.60 -13.46
C HIS A 14 -23.83 35.80 -14.62
N TYR A 15 -25.15 35.56 -14.57
CA TYR A 15 -25.87 34.92 -15.69
C TYR A 15 -25.90 35.80 -16.95
N ARG A 16 -26.02 37.13 -16.77
CA ARG A 16 -25.98 38.08 -17.88
C ARG A 16 -24.59 38.13 -18.52
N PHE A 17 -23.53 38.09 -17.71
CA PHE A 17 -22.15 38.03 -18.18
C PHE A 17 -21.84 36.76 -18.97
N LEU A 18 -22.26 35.58 -18.47
CA LEU A 18 -22.07 34.31 -19.17
C LEU A 18 -22.86 34.25 -20.49
N HIS A 19 -24.09 34.77 -20.51
CA HIS A 19 -24.90 34.86 -21.72
C HIS A 19 -24.31 35.83 -22.75
N ASP A 20 -23.81 36.99 -22.31
CA ASP A 20 -23.10 37.94 -23.18
C ASP A 20 -21.85 37.29 -23.78
N ILE A 21 -21.05 36.59 -22.97
CA ILE A 21 -19.88 35.84 -23.43
C ILE A 21 -20.30 34.77 -24.46
N GLU A 22 -21.32 33.97 -24.21
CA GLU A 22 -21.79 32.93 -25.12
C GLU A 22 -22.31 33.48 -26.46
N SER A 23 -22.89 34.68 -26.46
CA SER A 23 -23.40 35.37 -27.65
C SER A 23 -22.33 36.04 -28.53
N ILE A 24 -21.08 36.11 -28.08
CA ILE A 24 -19.97 36.72 -28.85
C ILE A 24 -19.55 35.78 -29.98
N ASP A 25 -19.73 36.26 -31.22
CA ASP A 25 -19.23 35.62 -32.44
C ASP A 25 -17.70 35.73 -32.51
N LEU A 26 -17.03 34.70 -31.99
CA LEU A 26 -15.57 34.60 -31.93
C LEU A 26 -14.90 34.80 -33.29
N SER A 27 -15.62 34.60 -34.41
CA SER A 27 -15.07 34.73 -35.77
C SER A 27 -14.79 36.17 -36.23
N LYS A 28 -15.28 37.20 -35.51
CA LYS A 28 -15.11 38.62 -35.86
C LYS A 28 -14.10 39.39 -35.01
N LEU A 29 -13.56 38.76 -33.98
CA LEU A 29 -12.64 39.40 -33.03
C LEU A 29 -11.17 39.29 -33.48
N SER A 30 -10.32 40.22 -33.03
CA SER A 30 -8.86 40.09 -33.18
C SER A 30 -8.35 38.85 -32.43
N GLU A 31 -7.31 38.15 -32.93
CA GLU A 31 -6.76 36.94 -32.31
C GLU A 31 -6.44 37.13 -30.81
N LYS A 32 -5.95 38.31 -30.42
CA LYS A 32 -5.65 38.64 -29.01
C LYS A 32 -6.90 38.72 -28.13
N GLU A 33 -8.02 39.19 -28.68
CA GLU A 33 -9.27 39.33 -27.94
C GLU A 33 -9.99 37.98 -27.81
N ARG A 34 -9.95 37.16 -28.87
CA ARG A 34 -10.41 35.77 -28.83
C ARG A 34 -9.68 34.99 -27.74
N TRP A 35 -8.35 35.07 -27.73
CA TRP A 35 -7.53 34.36 -26.74
C TRP A 35 -7.85 34.78 -25.31
N ARG A 36 -8.07 36.09 -25.06
CA ARG A 36 -8.44 36.59 -23.72
C ARG A 36 -9.79 36.06 -23.26
N ILE A 37 -10.80 36.10 -24.14
CA ILE A 37 -12.16 35.67 -23.84
C ILE A 37 -12.21 34.14 -23.68
N GLU A 38 -11.48 33.40 -24.51
CA GLU A 38 -11.37 31.94 -24.42
C GLU A 38 -10.63 31.51 -23.16
N HIS A 39 -9.52 32.19 -22.80
CA HIS A 39 -8.81 31.96 -21.55
C HIS A 39 -9.69 32.27 -20.33
N GLN A 40 -10.47 33.36 -20.35
CA GLN A 40 -11.43 33.69 -19.28
C GLN A 40 -12.53 32.63 -19.14
N ARG A 41 -13.13 32.20 -20.26
CA ARG A 41 -14.12 31.10 -20.29
C ARG A 41 -13.53 29.79 -19.77
N LEU A 42 -12.29 29.48 -20.13
CA LEU A 42 -11.59 28.29 -19.64
C LEU A 42 -11.42 28.37 -18.12
N HIS A 43 -10.91 29.50 -17.59
CA HIS A 43 -10.72 29.70 -16.15
C HIS A 43 -12.04 29.64 -15.37
N GLU A 44 -13.12 30.22 -15.87
CA GLU A 44 -14.42 30.16 -15.18
C GLU A 44 -15.01 28.75 -15.14
N LYS A 45 -14.90 28.00 -16.25
CA LYS A 45 -15.33 26.60 -16.31
C LYS A 45 -14.47 25.70 -15.40
N HIS A 46 -13.18 26.01 -15.24
CA HIS A 46 -12.30 25.29 -14.34
C HIS A 46 -12.46 25.71 -12.87
N ARG A 47 -12.84 26.96 -12.57
CA ARG A 47 -12.99 27.47 -11.19
C ARG A 47 -14.00 26.69 -10.35
N GLY A 48 -15.14 26.29 -10.93
CA GLY A 48 -16.15 25.47 -10.24
C GLY A 48 -15.71 24.01 -10.04
N HIS A 49 -14.99 23.46 -11.02
CA HIS A 49 -14.45 22.10 -10.95
C HIS A 49 -13.25 22.02 -10.00
N GLU A 50 -12.36 23.01 -10.01
CA GLU A 50 -11.19 23.12 -9.13
C GLU A 50 -11.56 23.40 -7.67
N ALA A 51 -12.61 24.18 -7.41
CA ALA A 51 -13.09 24.38 -6.04
C ALA A 51 -13.59 23.06 -5.41
N MET A 52 -14.29 22.24 -6.19
CA MET A 52 -14.75 20.92 -5.74
C MET A 52 -13.59 19.92 -5.56
N HIS A 53 -12.60 19.92 -6.46
CA HIS A 53 -11.37 19.13 -6.27
C HIS A 53 -10.57 19.59 -5.06
N ALA A 54 -10.46 20.89 -4.83
CA ALA A 54 -9.75 21.45 -3.69
C ALA A 54 -10.39 21.04 -2.36
N GLU A 55 -11.72 20.99 -2.29
CA GLU A 55 -12.45 20.55 -1.09
C GLU A 55 -12.20 19.05 -0.80
N MET A 56 -12.30 18.18 -1.82
CA MET A 56 -11.99 16.75 -1.66
C MET A 56 -10.54 16.52 -1.22
N VAL A 57 -9.59 17.25 -1.82
CA VAL A 57 -8.17 17.15 -1.49
C VAL A 57 -7.90 17.69 -0.07
N LEU A 58 -8.56 18.78 0.35
CA LEU A 58 -8.39 19.33 1.69
C LEU A 58 -8.86 18.33 2.75
N ILE A 59 -10.03 17.73 2.58
CA ILE A 59 -10.56 16.70 3.49
C ILE A 59 -9.62 15.49 3.50
N LEU A 60 -9.13 15.05 2.34
CA LEU A 60 -8.15 13.97 2.25
C LEU A 60 -6.86 14.31 3.02
N ILE A 61 -6.30 15.51 2.85
CA ILE A 61 -5.08 15.92 3.55
C ILE A 61 -5.31 15.94 5.07
N VAL A 62 -6.40 16.56 5.53
CA VAL A 62 -6.71 16.64 6.96
C VAL A 62 -6.89 15.25 7.55
N THR A 63 -7.65 14.37 6.89
CA THR A 63 -7.86 12.99 7.36
C THR A 63 -6.56 12.18 7.36
N LEU A 64 -5.70 12.33 6.36
CA LEU A 64 -4.38 11.69 6.33
C LEU A 64 -3.49 12.18 7.48
N VAL A 65 -3.42 13.49 7.72
CA VAL A 65 -2.62 14.07 8.82
C VAL A 65 -3.12 13.56 10.18
N VAL A 66 -4.42 13.58 10.42
CA VAL A 66 -5.02 13.06 11.66
C VAL A 66 -4.73 11.57 11.83
N ALA A 67 -4.91 10.76 10.78
CA ALA A 67 -4.59 9.34 10.81
C ALA A 67 -3.12 9.08 11.13
N GLN A 68 -2.19 9.84 10.53
CA GLN A 68 -0.76 9.72 10.81
C GLN A 68 -0.43 10.06 12.27
N ILE A 69 -1.00 11.15 12.82
CA ILE A 69 -0.81 11.51 14.23
C ILE A 69 -1.31 10.38 15.13
N LEU A 70 -2.51 9.86 14.90
CA LEU A 70 -3.07 8.75 15.67
C LEU A 70 -2.20 7.50 15.61
N LEU A 71 -1.68 7.13 14.42
CA LEU A 71 -0.78 6.00 14.24
C LEU A 71 0.53 6.17 15.02
N VAL A 72 1.17 7.33 14.93
CA VAL A 72 2.42 7.62 15.64
C VAL A 72 2.19 7.60 17.15
N GLN A 73 1.10 8.22 17.63
CA GLN A 73 0.73 8.20 19.04
C GLN A 73 0.44 6.78 19.54
N TRP A 74 -0.25 5.96 18.74
CA TRP A 74 -0.53 4.56 19.08
C TRP A 74 0.76 3.74 19.16
N ARG A 75 1.68 3.91 18.20
CA ARG A 75 3.00 3.28 18.22
C ARG A 75 3.80 3.66 19.45
N GLN A 76 3.80 4.93 19.85
CA GLN A 76 4.54 5.42 21.02
C GLN A 76 3.95 4.93 22.34
N ARG A 77 2.62 4.98 22.50
CA ARG A 77 1.96 4.64 23.77
C ARG A 77 1.81 3.13 23.97
N TYR A 78 1.51 2.38 22.91
CA TYR A 78 1.22 0.95 22.98
C TYR A 78 1.96 0.16 21.90
N PHE A 79 3.29 0.22 21.92
CA PHE A 79 4.16 -0.44 20.92
C PHE A 79 3.80 -1.92 20.67
N LYS A 80 3.58 -2.71 21.74
CA LYS A 80 3.22 -4.13 21.61
C LYS A 80 1.87 -4.36 20.91
N SER A 81 0.89 -3.48 21.12
CA SER A 81 -0.41 -3.56 20.45
C SER A 81 -0.29 -3.15 18.99
N TYR A 82 0.40 -2.05 18.72
CA TYR A 82 0.70 -1.56 17.38
C TYR A 82 1.44 -2.61 16.54
N GLN A 83 2.47 -3.25 17.08
CA GLN A 83 3.25 -4.28 16.38
C GLN A 83 2.40 -5.50 16.04
N LYS A 84 1.57 -5.99 16.98
CA LYS A 84 0.65 -7.10 16.72
C LYS A 84 -0.41 -6.75 15.68
N ALA A 85 -1.00 -5.56 15.76
CA ALA A 85 -2.03 -5.13 14.80
C ALA A 85 -1.45 -4.95 13.40
N THR A 86 -0.27 -4.34 13.29
CA THR A 86 0.44 -4.17 12.02
C THR A 86 0.87 -5.53 11.44
N LEU A 87 1.34 -6.45 12.28
CA LEU A 87 1.66 -7.82 11.87
C LEU A 87 0.45 -8.55 11.32
N ILE A 88 -0.70 -8.50 12.01
CA ILE A 88 -1.95 -9.10 11.54
C ILE A 88 -2.41 -8.43 10.24
N GLY A 89 -2.34 -7.10 10.16
CA GLY A 89 -2.66 -6.35 8.95
C GLY A 89 -1.81 -6.79 7.76
N MET A 90 -0.48 -6.78 7.92
CA MET A 90 0.44 -7.21 6.87
C MET A 90 0.26 -8.68 6.49
N TRP A 91 -0.09 -9.55 7.45
CA TRP A 91 -0.31 -10.97 7.20
C TRP A 91 -1.61 -11.22 6.42
N VAL A 92 -2.71 -10.54 6.76
CA VAL A 92 -4.07 -10.80 6.24
C VAL A 92 -4.40 -10.02 4.95
N ILE A 93 -3.98 -8.76 4.84
CA ILE A 93 -4.36 -7.88 3.71
C ILE A 93 -4.04 -8.50 2.34
N PRO A 94 -2.82 -9.01 2.08
CA PRO A 94 -2.48 -9.58 0.78
C PRO A 94 -3.33 -10.80 0.41
N ILE A 95 -3.75 -11.60 1.39
CA ILE A 95 -4.61 -12.75 1.17
C ILE A 95 -6.03 -12.31 0.84
N GLY A 96 -6.55 -11.30 1.54
CA GLY A 96 -7.88 -10.74 1.28
C GLY A 96 -8.01 -10.33 -0.19
N ILE A 97 -6.96 -9.71 -0.71
CA ILE A 97 -6.82 -9.37 -2.13
C ILE A 97 -6.72 -10.64 -2.97
N CYS A 98 -5.77 -11.55 -2.69
CA CYS A 98 -5.57 -12.76 -3.49
C CYS A 98 -6.80 -13.69 -3.55
N MET A 99 -7.60 -13.77 -2.48
CA MET A 99 -8.87 -14.51 -2.46
C MET A 99 -9.89 -13.89 -3.41
N LYS A 100 -10.02 -12.56 -3.42
CA LYS A 100 -10.92 -11.85 -4.34
C LYS A 100 -10.54 -12.06 -5.81
N TYR A 101 -9.23 -12.12 -6.11
CA TYR A 101 -8.71 -12.33 -7.46
C TYR A 101 -8.50 -13.81 -7.83
N GLY A 102 -8.89 -14.76 -6.97
CA GLY A 102 -8.85 -16.20 -7.27
C GLY A 102 -7.45 -16.79 -7.39
N TRP A 103 -6.43 -16.18 -6.78
CA TRP A 103 -5.04 -16.60 -6.94
C TRP A 103 -4.67 -17.78 -6.03
N THR A 104 -5.06 -18.98 -6.44
CA THR A 104 -4.95 -20.22 -5.65
C THR A 104 -3.52 -20.60 -5.27
N ARG A 105 -2.54 -20.40 -6.17
CA ARG A 105 -1.12 -20.73 -5.92
C ARG A 105 -0.55 -19.97 -4.71
N PHE A 106 -0.87 -18.69 -4.59
CA PHE A 106 -0.44 -17.87 -3.46
C PHE A 106 -1.08 -18.35 -2.16
N ILE A 107 -2.39 -18.63 -2.18
CA ILE A 107 -3.14 -19.08 -1.00
C ILE A 107 -2.59 -20.40 -0.45
N ILE A 108 -2.23 -21.35 -1.31
CA ILE A 108 -1.65 -22.63 -0.89
C ILE A 108 -0.31 -22.43 -0.19
N ILE A 109 0.62 -21.70 -0.82
CA ILE A 109 1.95 -21.44 -0.26
C ILE A 109 1.83 -20.67 1.05
N TRP A 110 0.97 -19.64 1.07
CA TRP A 110 0.68 -18.85 2.24
C TRP A 110 0.11 -19.69 3.39
N SER A 111 -0.82 -20.61 3.11
CA SER A 111 -1.41 -21.49 4.12
C SER A 111 -0.35 -22.38 4.77
N ILE A 112 0.51 -23.01 3.96
CA ILE A 112 1.62 -23.85 4.46
C ILE A 112 2.55 -23.02 5.34
N PHE A 113 2.98 -21.85 4.85
CA PHE A 113 3.83 -20.92 5.60
C PHE A 113 3.19 -20.51 6.95
N SER A 114 1.89 -20.23 6.93
CA SER A 114 1.10 -19.79 8.09
C SER A 114 0.93 -20.88 9.14
N VAL A 115 0.66 -22.12 8.72
CA VAL A 115 0.56 -23.27 9.62
C VAL A 115 1.90 -23.53 10.31
N ILE A 116 3.00 -23.56 9.56
CA ILE A 116 4.32 -23.84 10.12
C ILE A 116 4.78 -22.70 11.04
N THR A 117 4.64 -21.44 10.60
CA THR A 117 5.01 -20.26 11.38
C THR A 117 4.15 -20.14 12.63
N GLY A 118 2.85 -20.42 12.54
CA GLY A 118 1.93 -20.48 13.68
C GLY A 118 2.34 -21.56 14.67
N TYR A 119 2.68 -22.77 14.20
CA TYR A 119 3.16 -23.86 15.06
C TYR A 119 4.46 -23.49 15.80
N ILE A 120 5.42 -22.89 15.11
CA ILE A 120 6.70 -22.47 15.70
C ILE A 120 6.51 -21.33 16.70
N THR A 121 5.66 -20.35 16.38
CA THR A 121 5.31 -19.23 17.26
C THR A 121 4.56 -19.71 18.50
N PHE A 122 3.67 -20.70 18.35
CA PHE A 122 3.00 -21.33 19.48
C PHE A 122 4.01 -22.03 20.39
N ARG A 123 4.94 -22.80 19.83
CA ARG A 123 6.00 -23.49 20.59
C ARG A 123 6.94 -22.51 21.30
N SER A 124 7.22 -21.33 20.74
CA SER A 124 8.06 -20.31 21.37
C SER A 124 7.38 -19.55 22.52
N THR A 125 6.04 -19.52 22.55
CA THR A 125 5.25 -18.80 23.56
C THR A 125 4.81 -19.67 24.75
N ARG A 126 4.94 -21.01 24.67
CA ARG A 126 4.51 -21.94 25.73
C ARG A 126 5.56 -22.06 26.86
N LYS A 127 5.09 -22.11 28.10
CA LYS A 127 5.90 -22.37 29.31
C LYS A 127 5.76 -23.83 29.77
N PRO A 128 6.83 -24.48 30.27
CA PRO A 128 8.24 -24.06 30.22
C PRO A 128 8.81 -24.18 28.79
N LEU A 129 9.82 -23.37 28.44
CA LEU A 129 10.43 -23.46 27.11
C LEU A 129 11.31 -24.72 27.01
N PRO A 130 11.02 -25.63 26.06
CA PRO A 130 11.92 -26.72 25.76
C PRO A 130 13.26 -26.18 25.25
N GLY A 131 14.39 -26.70 25.72
CA GLY A 131 15.73 -26.25 25.31
C GLY A 131 16.06 -26.43 23.81
N ASN A 132 15.25 -27.19 23.06
CA ASN A 132 15.37 -27.32 21.60
C ASN A 132 14.58 -26.26 20.81
N THR A 133 13.63 -25.57 21.44
CA THR A 133 12.73 -24.61 20.78
C THR A 133 13.46 -23.42 20.15
N PRO A 134 14.44 -22.76 20.82
CA PRO A 134 15.17 -21.66 20.21
C PRO A 134 15.87 -22.09 18.92
N ARG A 135 16.54 -23.26 18.93
CA ARG A 135 17.22 -23.80 17.74
C ARG A 135 16.26 -24.03 16.57
N LEU A 136 15.05 -24.52 16.84
CA LEU A 136 14.03 -24.73 15.80
C LEU A 136 13.54 -23.40 15.20
N VAL A 137 13.23 -22.42 16.06
CA VAL A 137 12.81 -21.07 15.69
C VAL A 137 13.86 -20.42 14.78
N TYR A 138 15.12 -20.40 15.21
CA TYR A 138 16.21 -19.82 14.43
C TYR A 138 16.40 -20.52 13.08
N LYS A 139 16.38 -21.87 13.04
CA LYS A 139 16.52 -22.61 11.78
C LYS A 139 15.41 -22.29 10.78
N TRP A 140 14.16 -22.22 11.24
CA TRP A 140 13.01 -21.92 10.37
C TRP A 140 13.05 -20.50 9.82
N PHE A 141 13.20 -19.50 10.69
CA PHE A 141 13.23 -18.10 10.26
C PHE A 141 14.46 -17.81 9.38
N LEU A 142 15.60 -18.44 9.66
CA LEU A 142 16.78 -18.36 8.79
C LEU A 142 16.57 -19.01 7.42
N LEU A 143 15.85 -20.14 7.36
CA LEU A 143 15.51 -20.79 6.10
C LEU A 143 14.64 -19.86 5.24
N ILE A 144 13.58 -19.30 5.81
CA ILE A 144 12.68 -18.38 5.10
C ILE A 144 13.42 -17.12 4.66
N TYR A 145 14.30 -16.56 5.51
CA TYR A 145 15.15 -15.44 5.15
C TYR A 145 16.01 -15.76 3.91
N LYS A 146 16.71 -16.91 3.89
CA LYS A 146 17.55 -17.32 2.76
C LYS A 146 16.76 -17.52 1.47
N VAL A 147 15.61 -18.19 1.56
CA VAL A 147 14.73 -18.41 0.40
C VAL A 147 14.18 -17.07 -0.12
N SER A 148 13.69 -16.22 0.77
CA SER A 148 13.13 -14.91 0.41
C SER A 148 14.18 -13.99 -0.20
N TYR A 149 15.40 -13.99 0.35
CA TYR A 149 16.54 -13.25 -0.17
C TYR A 149 16.93 -13.73 -1.57
N PHE A 150 17.02 -15.05 -1.77
CA PHE A 150 17.34 -15.63 -3.07
C PHE A 150 16.27 -15.30 -4.13
N ILE A 151 15.00 -15.51 -3.81
CA ILE A 151 13.89 -15.19 -4.73
C ILE A 151 13.81 -13.68 -5.01
N GLY A 152 14.05 -12.84 -4.00
CA GLY A 152 14.07 -11.38 -4.16
C GLY A 152 15.19 -10.91 -5.08
N ILE A 153 16.41 -11.43 -4.91
CA ILE A 153 17.53 -11.15 -5.81
C ILE A 153 17.23 -11.65 -7.22
N LEU A 154 16.71 -12.87 -7.36
CA LEU A 154 16.36 -13.42 -8.65
C LEU A 154 15.33 -12.53 -9.38
N GLY A 155 14.28 -12.11 -8.68
CA GLY A 155 13.27 -11.20 -9.21
C GLY A 155 13.87 -9.85 -9.60
N TYR A 156 14.71 -9.26 -8.75
CA TYR A 156 15.42 -8.01 -9.04
C TYR A 156 16.27 -8.13 -10.31
N MET A 157 17.05 -9.22 -10.43
CA MET A 157 17.88 -9.47 -11.61
C MET A 157 17.03 -9.59 -12.88
N VAL A 158 15.91 -10.30 -12.84
CA VAL A 158 15.00 -10.41 -14.00
C VAL A 158 14.41 -9.05 -14.39
N VAL A 159 14.00 -8.24 -13.42
CA VAL A 159 13.48 -6.88 -13.69
C VAL A 159 14.58 -6.01 -14.30
N MET A 160 15.79 -6.01 -13.73
CA MET A 160 16.91 -5.22 -14.26
C MET A 160 17.30 -5.65 -15.68
N LEU A 161 17.40 -6.96 -15.95
CA LEU A 161 17.68 -7.48 -17.29
C LEU A 161 16.59 -7.12 -18.31
N THR A 162 15.32 -7.07 -17.86
CA THR A 162 14.20 -6.68 -18.72
C THR A 162 14.22 -5.19 -19.02
N LEU A 163 14.52 -4.34 -18.04
CA LEU A 163 14.66 -2.88 -18.24
C LEU A 163 15.84 -2.51 -19.14
N LEU A 164 16.94 -3.28 -19.08
CA LEU A 164 18.11 -3.11 -19.96
C LEU A 164 17.87 -3.60 -21.40
N GLY A 165 16.71 -4.20 -21.70
CA GLY A 165 16.38 -4.72 -23.03
C GLY A 165 17.11 -6.02 -23.40
N LEU A 166 17.96 -6.57 -22.53
CA LEU A 166 18.69 -7.83 -22.76
C LEU A 166 17.76 -9.03 -22.93
N ASN A 167 16.53 -8.92 -22.43
CA ASN A 167 15.45 -9.88 -22.64
C ASN A 167 15.11 -10.11 -24.14
N LEU A 168 15.28 -9.09 -24.98
CA LEU A 168 15.10 -9.19 -26.43
C LEU A 168 16.13 -10.13 -27.08
N LEU A 169 17.35 -10.24 -26.51
CA LEU A 169 18.39 -11.17 -26.97
C LEU A 169 18.03 -12.63 -26.69
N PHE A 170 17.22 -12.87 -25.65
CA PHE A 170 16.72 -14.20 -25.29
C PHE A 170 15.37 -14.55 -25.93
N LEU A 171 14.85 -13.71 -26.85
CA LEU A 171 13.57 -13.90 -27.55
C LEU A 171 12.34 -14.07 -26.62
N ILE A 172 12.45 -13.63 -25.36
CA ILE A 172 11.35 -13.68 -24.40
C ILE A 172 10.60 -12.33 -24.48
N LYS A 173 9.27 -12.38 -24.42
CA LYS A 173 8.45 -11.16 -24.41
C LYS A 173 8.75 -10.36 -23.14
N PRO A 174 9.11 -9.06 -23.23
CA PRO A 174 9.42 -8.23 -22.06
C PRO A 174 8.34 -8.23 -20.99
N GLN A 175 7.07 -8.22 -21.41
CA GLN A 175 5.91 -8.28 -20.51
C GLN A 175 5.93 -9.52 -19.61
N ILE A 176 6.19 -10.70 -20.17
CA ILE A 176 6.16 -11.97 -19.41
C ILE A 176 7.27 -12.00 -18.37
N ALA A 177 8.48 -11.54 -18.73
CA ALA A 177 9.58 -11.52 -17.78
C ALA A 177 9.41 -10.46 -16.70
N MET A 178 8.83 -9.29 -17.04
CA MET A 178 8.51 -8.26 -16.06
C MET A 178 7.47 -8.78 -15.06
N ASP A 179 6.40 -9.42 -15.54
CA ASP A 179 5.38 -10.05 -14.68
C ASP A 179 6.01 -11.11 -13.76
N PHE A 180 6.87 -11.97 -14.31
CA PHE A 180 7.60 -12.98 -13.53
C PHE A 180 8.53 -12.35 -12.48
N GLY A 181 9.32 -11.34 -12.87
CA GLY A 181 10.25 -10.64 -11.99
C GLY A 181 9.54 -9.91 -10.85
N LEU A 182 8.44 -9.22 -11.14
CA LEU A 182 7.59 -8.57 -10.15
C LEU A 182 6.93 -9.57 -9.21
N LEU A 183 6.47 -10.72 -9.72
CA LEU A 183 5.91 -11.79 -8.90
C LEU A 183 6.97 -12.37 -7.97
N CYS A 184 8.17 -12.66 -8.45
CA CYS A 184 9.28 -13.09 -7.60
C CYS A 184 9.61 -12.06 -6.52
N LEU A 185 9.73 -10.78 -6.88
CA LEU A 185 9.97 -9.70 -5.93
C LEU A 185 8.87 -9.62 -4.86
N PHE A 186 7.61 -9.68 -5.28
CA PHE A 186 6.47 -9.66 -4.37
C PHE A 186 6.53 -10.81 -3.38
N TYR A 187 6.77 -12.04 -3.83
CA TYR A 187 6.89 -13.21 -2.97
C TYR A 187 8.07 -13.09 -2.01
N GLY A 188 9.26 -12.74 -2.52
CA GLY A 188 10.47 -12.60 -1.71
C GLY A 188 10.33 -11.52 -0.63
N LEU A 189 9.80 -10.34 -1.00
CA LEU A 189 9.61 -9.24 -0.05
C LEU A 189 8.50 -9.54 0.97
N TYR A 190 7.36 -10.07 0.51
CA TYR A 190 6.24 -10.38 1.40
C TYR A 190 6.63 -11.40 2.47
N PHE A 191 7.10 -12.58 2.06
CA PHE A 191 7.48 -13.62 3.01
C PHE A 191 8.70 -13.21 3.84
N GLY A 192 9.65 -12.45 3.27
CA GLY A 192 10.81 -11.94 3.99
C GLY A 192 10.45 -10.98 5.11
N VAL A 193 9.61 -9.98 4.84
CA VAL A 193 9.21 -8.99 5.85
C VAL A 193 8.31 -9.61 6.92
N VAL A 194 7.31 -10.40 6.52
CA VAL A 194 6.43 -11.09 7.47
C VAL A 194 7.24 -12.03 8.37
N SER A 195 8.17 -12.79 7.80
CA SER A 195 9.04 -13.70 8.55
C SER A 195 9.92 -12.95 9.56
N ARG A 196 10.47 -11.79 9.20
CA ARG A 196 11.26 -10.93 10.10
C ARG A 196 10.42 -10.46 11.28
N ASP A 197 9.20 -9.97 11.05
CA ASP A 197 8.34 -9.47 12.13
C ASP A 197 7.87 -10.60 13.07
N PHE A 198 7.58 -11.80 12.54
CA PHE A 198 7.30 -12.97 13.38
C PHE A 198 8.53 -13.43 14.18
N ALA A 199 9.73 -13.34 13.60
CA ALA A 199 10.97 -13.68 14.29
C ALA A 199 11.25 -12.73 15.47
N GLU A 200 10.96 -11.44 15.31
CA GLU A 200 11.07 -10.43 16.38
C GLU A 200 10.12 -10.77 17.54
N VAL A 201 8.85 -11.05 17.24
CA VAL A 201 7.86 -11.45 18.26
C VAL A 201 8.27 -12.74 18.99
N CYS A 202 8.80 -13.72 18.26
CA CYS A 202 9.30 -14.97 18.85
C CYS A 202 10.51 -14.71 19.75
N THR A 203 11.45 -13.87 19.29
CA THR A 203 12.67 -13.54 20.03
C THR A 203 12.34 -12.80 21.32
N ASP A 204 11.46 -11.79 21.27
CA ASP A 204 11.00 -11.06 22.44
C ASP A 204 10.32 -11.96 23.46
N SER A 205 9.49 -12.90 22.97
CA SER A 205 8.82 -13.88 23.84
C SER A 205 9.85 -14.76 24.53
N MET A 206 10.79 -15.35 23.79
CA MET A 206 11.86 -16.20 24.34
C MET A 206 12.76 -15.43 25.33
N ALA A 207 13.12 -14.18 25.01
CA ALA A 207 13.93 -13.32 25.87
C ALA A 207 13.23 -13.01 27.21
N ALA A 208 11.92 -12.71 27.17
CA ALA A 208 11.13 -12.49 28.38
C ALA A 208 11.09 -13.73 29.29
N HIS A 209 11.10 -14.93 28.71
CA HIS A 209 11.13 -16.16 29.49
C HIS A 209 12.47 -16.43 30.18
N ILE A 210 13.59 -16.18 29.48
CA ILE A 210 14.93 -16.35 30.05
C ILE A 210 15.16 -15.30 31.15
N GLY A 211 14.77 -14.04 30.93
CA GLY A 211 14.92 -12.97 31.91
C GLY A 211 14.16 -13.22 33.22
N VAL A 212 12.96 -13.79 33.16
CA VAL A 212 12.19 -14.16 34.37
C VAL A 212 12.85 -15.29 35.15
N SER A 213 13.55 -16.21 34.48
CA SER A 213 14.23 -17.32 35.14
C SER A 213 15.55 -16.94 35.83
N PHE A 214 16.11 -15.75 35.54
CA PHE A 214 17.31 -15.22 36.19
C PHE A 214 17.02 -14.32 37.41
N HIS A 215 15.75 -14.02 37.68
CA HIS A 215 15.30 -13.18 38.81
C HIS A 215 14.57 -13.98 39.90
N VAL A 216 14.60 -15.31 39.82
CA VAL A 216 14.08 -16.26 40.83
C VAL A 216 15.23 -17.13 41.27
#